data_AF-A0A9D9GNR1-F1
#
_entry.id   AF-A0A9D9GNR1-F1
#
_cell.length_a   1.000
_cell.length_b   1.000
_cell.length_c   1.000
_cell.angle_alpha   90.00
_cell.angle_beta   90.00
_cell.angle_gamma   90.00
#
_symmetry.space_group_name_H-M   'P 1'
#
loop_
_entity.id
_entity.type
_entity.pdbx_description
1 polymer ?
#
loop_
_entity_poly.entity_id
_entity_poly.type
_entity_poly.pdbx_seq_one_letter_code
_entity_poly.pdbx_strand_id
1 'polypeptide(L)'
;MAYNITLPLPEGWTCITDSYQEFDGAEVTHLDARLADERTQRDKAFLNIYVGPMPPDTSAEDEALANYADMVGWSDDDDDEDPIIEWPFNGRKAYGFDAWCEDETPMRVLCVEVRKGVLCIMSLGAQDDAALLDLVALVEHKLRIK
;
A
#
# COMPACT_ATOMS: atom_id res chain seq x y z
N MET A 1 -1.54 -10.65 -17.10
CA MET A 1 -3.01 -10.49 -17.07
C MET A 1 -3.27 -9.34 -16.10
N ALA A 2 -3.79 -8.20 -16.55
CA ALA A 2 -4.16 -7.10 -15.66
C ALA A 2 -5.21 -7.54 -14.64
N TYR A 3 -5.06 -7.10 -13.39
CA TYR A 3 -5.97 -7.40 -12.30
C TYR A 3 -7.02 -6.29 -12.21
N ASN A 4 -8.26 -6.60 -11.85
CA ASN A 4 -9.27 -5.57 -11.65
C ASN A 4 -9.31 -5.16 -10.18
N ILE A 5 -8.91 -3.92 -9.89
CA ILE A 5 -9.00 -3.31 -8.56
C ILE A 5 -10.32 -2.55 -8.45
N THR A 6 -11.12 -2.87 -7.44
CA THR A 6 -12.34 -2.13 -7.10
C THR A 6 -12.29 -1.69 -5.65
N LEU A 7 -12.35 -0.38 -5.42
CA LEU A 7 -12.39 0.21 -4.08
C LEU A 7 -13.46 1.34 -4.05
N PRO A 8 -14.65 1.07 -3.49
CA PRO A 8 -15.68 2.10 -3.33
C PRO A 8 -15.26 3.17 -2.30
N LEU A 9 -14.77 4.30 -2.80
CA LEU A 9 -14.35 5.44 -2.00
C LEU A 9 -15.53 6.39 -1.69
N PRO A 10 -15.51 7.08 -0.54
CA PRO A 10 -16.48 8.13 -0.22
C PRO A 10 -16.45 9.29 -1.23
N GLU A 11 -17.46 10.16 -1.14
CA GLU A 11 -17.49 11.40 -1.93
C GLU A 11 -16.26 12.27 -1.61
N GLY A 12 -15.74 12.98 -2.63
CA GLY A 12 -14.58 13.86 -2.53
C GLY A 12 -13.26 13.21 -2.94
N TRP A 13 -13.20 11.88 -3.06
CA TRP A 13 -12.01 11.21 -3.58
C TRP A 13 -11.89 11.35 -5.10
N THR A 14 -10.69 11.65 -5.56
CA THR A 14 -10.30 11.47 -6.96
C THR A 14 -9.59 10.13 -7.08
N CYS A 15 -9.95 9.33 -8.08
CA CYS A 15 -9.40 7.99 -8.28
C CYS A 15 -9.03 7.79 -9.74
N ILE A 16 -7.83 7.31 -9.98
CA ILE A 16 -7.32 6.94 -11.29
C ILE A 16 -6.89 5.47 -11.21
N THR A 17 -7.14 4.71 -12.27
CA THR A 17 -6.70 3.33 -12.38
C THR A 17 -6.11 3.13 -13.76
N ASP A 18 -4.90 2.59 -13.80
CA ASP A 18 -4.19 2.29 -15.02
C ASP A 18 -3.46 0.94 -14.89
N SER A 19 -2.85 0.52 -15.99
CA SER A 19 -2.07 -0.71 -16.02
C SER A 19 -0.89 -0.53 -16.95
N TYR A 20 0.25 -1.06 -16.54
CA TYR A 20 1.51 -0.93 -17.26
C TYR A 20 2.33 -2.21 -17.13
N GLN A 21 3.39 -2.30 -17.94
CA GLN A 21 4.35 -3.40 -17.88
C GLN A 21 5.62 -2.93 -17.17
N GLU A 22 6.02 -3.68 -16.16
CA GLU A 22 7.33 -3.55 -15.51
C GLU A 22 8.45 -3.99 -16.46
N PHE A 23 9.70 -3.68 -16.09
CA PHE A 23 10.88 -3.96 -16.91
C PHE A 23 11.08 -5.45 -17.22
N ASP A 24 10.66 -6.33 -16.30
CA ASP A 24 10.70 -7.79 -16.43
C ASP A 24 9.54 -8.36 -17.27
N GLY A 25 8.64 -7.50 -17.74
CA GLY A 25 7.45 -7.86 -18.51
C GLY A 25 6.23 -8.24 -17.66
N ALA A 26 6.31 -8.12 -16.33
CA ALA A 26 5.16 -8.29 -15.46
C ALA A 26 4.11 -7.21 -15.71
N GLU A 27 2.83 -7.60 -15.79
CA GLU A 27 1.72 -6.66 -15.94
C GLU A 27 1.20 -6.29 -14.55
N VAL A 28 1.23 -4.99 -14.25
CA VAL A 28 0.81 -4.41 -12.97
C VAL A 28 -0.40 -3.51 -13.20
N THR A 29 -1.38 -3.60 -12.32
CA THR A 29 -2.49 -2.65 -12.23
C THR A 29 -2.25 -1.72 -11.06
N HIS A 30 -2.35 -0.41 -11.30
CA HIS A 30 -2.18 0.62 -10.29
C HIS A 30 -3.48 1.38 -10.09
N LEU A 31 -3.84 1.62 -8.83
CA LEU A 31 -4.91 2.53 -8.42
C LEU A 31 -4.27 3.62 -7.55
N ASP A 32 -4.33 4.86 -8.02
CA ASP A 32 -4.00 6.08 -7.27
C ASP A 32 -5.31 6.75 -6.86
N ALA A 33 -5.50 7.00 -5.57
CA ALA A 33 -6.61 7.80 -5.10
C ALA A 33 -6.21 8.79 -4.02
N ARG A 34 -6.80 9.98 -4.10
CA ARG A 34 -6.47 11.11 -3.23
C ARG A 34 -7.72 11.83 -2.76
N LEU A 35 -7.69 12.29 -1.51
CA LEU A 35 -8.69 13.15 -0.91
C LEU A 35 -8.01 14.49 -0.60
N ALA A 36 -8.26 15.51 -1.42
CA ALA A 36 -7.65 16.82 -1.22
C ALA A 36 -8.32 17.62 -0.08
N ASP A 37 -7.54 18.45 0.60
CA ASP A 37 -8.04 19.58 1.37
C ASP A 37 -8.04 20.84 0.49
N GLU A 38 -9.23 21.27 0.09
CA GLU A 38 -9.40 22.47 -0.74
C GLU A 38 -8.82 23.74 -0.08
N ARG A 39 -8.73 23.79 1.26
CA ARG A 39 -8.25 24.98 1.99
C ARG A 39 -6.73 25.07 2.02
N THR A 40 -6.05 23.95 2.19
CA THR A 40 -4.58 23.90 2.33
C THR A 40 -3.88 23.48 1.05
N GLN A 41 -4.64 23.01 0.04
CA GLN A 41 -4.11 22.45 -1.21
C GLN A 41 -3.15 21.28 -0.97
N ARG A 42 -3.34 20.57 0.15
CA ARG A 42 -2.62 19.33 0.52
C ARG A 42 -3.58 18.16 0.51
N ASP A 43 -3.06 16.95 0.38
CA ASP A 43 -3.87 15.74 0.49
C ASP A 43 -4.20 15.48 1.98
N LYS A 44 -5.49 15.30 2.31
CA LYS A 44 -5.94 14.80 3.61
C LYS A 44 -5.67 13.32 3.77
N ALA A 45 -5.75 12.60 2.65
CA ALA A 45 -5.47 11.19 2.57
C ALA A 45 -5.11 10.82 1.13
N PHE A 46 -4.26 9.82 1.00
CA PHE A 46 -3.93 9.20 -0.28
C PHE A 46 -3.80 7.69 -0.12
N LEU A 47 -4.00 6.97 -1.20
CA LEU A 47 -3.68 5.56 -1.28
C LEU A 47 -3.16 5.21 -2.67
N ASN A 48 -2.10 4.43 -2.69
CA ASN A 48 -1.57 3.80 -3.89
C ASN A 48 -1.69 2.29 -3.73
N ILE A 49 -2.32 1.61 -4.69
CA ILE A 49 -2.46 0.15 -4.70
C ILE A 49 -1.88 -0.39 -5.99
N TYR A 50 -0.88 -1.25 -5.87
CA TYR A 50 -0.25 -1.96 -6.98
C TYR A 50 -0.61 -3.44 -6.87
N VAL A 51 -1.12 -4.03 -7.95
CA VAL A 51 -1.44 -5.46 -8.00
C VAL A 51 -0.76 -6.10 -9.19
N GLY A 52 0.06 -7.11 -8.91
CA GLY A 52 0.88 -7.79 -9.91
C GLY A 52 1.14 -9.25 -9.56
N PRO A 53 1.84 -9.99 -10.44
CA PRO A 53 2.39 -11.28 -10.06
C PRO A 53 3.37 -11.10 -8.89
N MET A 54 3.38 -12.04 -7.95
CA MET A 54 4.43 -12.08 -6.94
C MET A 54 5.76 -12.47 -7.61
N PRO A 55 6.88 -11.82 -7.25
CA PRO A 55 8.18 -12.23 -7.73
C PRO A 55 8.48 -13.70 -7.37
N PRO A 56 9.26 -14.41 -8.21
CA PRO A 56 9.57 -15.82 -7.98
C PRO A 56 10.41 -15.98 -6.71
N ASP A 57 10.11 -17.02 -5.94
CA ASP A 57 10.83 -17.39 -4.71
C ASP A 57 10.81 -16.31 -3.60
N THR A 58 9.88 -15.35 -3.66
CA THR A 58 9.62 -14.37 -2.58
C THR A 58 8.28 -14.61 -1.89
N SER A 59 8.06 -13.89 -0.79
CA SER A 59 6.81 -13.83 -0.04
C SER A 59 6.37 -12.39 0.18
N ALA A 60 5.11 -12.18 0.58
CA ALA A 60 4.64 -10.83 0.90
C ALA A 60 5.44 -10.14 2.03
N GLU A 61 6.05 -10.92 2.93
CA GLU A 61 6.95 -10.44 3.98
C GLU A 61 8.29 -9.97 3.40
N ASP A 62 8.89 -10.75 2.49
CA ASP A 62 10.12 -10.36 1.78
C ASP A 62 9.91 -9.07 0.96
N GLU A 63 8.75 -8.95 0.31
CA GLU A 63 8.39 -7.76 -0.46
C GLU A 63 8.18 -6.54 0.46
N ALA A 64 7.61 -6.73 1.66
CA ALA A 64 7.48 -5.66 2.64
C ALA A 64 8.86 -5.17 3.12
N LEU A 65 9.79 -6.09 3.37
CA LEU A 65 11.17 -5.80 3.75
C LEU A 65 11.91 -5.04 2.64
N ALA A 66 11.74 -5.45 1.38
CA ALA A 66 12.31 -4.74 0.24
C ALA A 66 11.76 -3.31 0.13
N ASN A 67 10.45 -3.13 0.28
CA ASN A 67 9.84 -1.79 0.28
C ASN A 67 10.33 -0.92 1.45
N TYR A 68 10.55 -1.50 2.64
CA TYR A 68 11.13 -0.77 3.77
C TYR A 68 12.54 -0.27 3.43
N ALA A 69 13.38 -1.15 2.90
CA ALA A 69 14.75 -0.83 2.50
C ALA A 69 14.80 0.31 1.47
N ASP A 70 13.87 0.33 0.51
CA ASP A 70 13.81 1.34 -0.55
C ASP A 70 13.23 2.68 -0.08
N MET A 71 12.27 2.66 0.86
CA MET A 71 11.54 3.87 1.28
C MET A 71 12.14 4.54 2.51
N VAL A 72 12.52 3.76 3.51
CA VAL A 72 13.04 4.25 4.80
C VAL A 72 14.57 4.16 4.81
N GLY A 73 15.10 3.08 4.23
CA GLY A 73 16.52 2.76 4.31
C GLY A 73 16.87 2.03 5.61
N TRP A 74 18.03 1.38 5.59
CA TRP A 74 18.63 0.77 6.77
C TRP A 74 19.66 1.73 7.35
N SER A 75 19.57 2.03 8.64
CA SER A 75 20.60 2.76 9.36
C SER A 75 21.56 1.77 10.05
N ASP A 76 22.83 2.14 10.18
CA ASP A 76 23.83 1.32 10.91
C ASP A 76 23.46 1.15 12.41
N ASP A 77 22.49 1.93 12.91
CA ASP A 77 21.96 1.90 14.27
C ASP A 77 20.62 1.13 14.37
N ASP A 78 20.14 0.49 13.29
CA ASP A 78 18.94 -0.35 13.34
C ASP A 78 19.30 -1.66 14.08
N ASP A 79 19.08 -1.66 15.40
CA ASP A 79 19.38 -2.75 16.34
C ASP A 79 18.62 -4.06 15.99
N ASP A 80 19.04 -4.85 15.00
CA ASP A 80 18.59 -6.24 14.68
C ASP A 80 17.05 -6.52 14.71
N GLU A 81 16.20 -5.52 14.87
CA GLU A 81 14.75 -5.62 15.00
C GLU A 81 14.15 -5.63 13.60
N ASP A 82 13.37 -6.67 13.33
CA ASP A 82 12.63 -6.78 12.08
C ASP A 82 11.58 -5.65 12.02
N PRO A 83 11.70 -4.70 11.08
CA PRO A 83 10.78 -3.57 10.98
C PRO A 83 9.40 -4.00 10.46
N ILE A 84 9.26 -5.25 10.03
CA ILE A 84 8.06 -5.76 9.39
C ILE A 84 7.08 -6.32 10.43
N ILE A 85 5.88 -5.78 10.39
CA ILE A 85 4.77 -6.13 11.28
C ILE A 85 3.74 -6.93 10.51
N GLU A 86 3.26 -8.02 11.12
CA GLU A 86 2.14 -8.80 10.62
C GLU A 86 0.80 -8.22 11.12
N TRP A 87 -0.12 -7.92 10.19
CA TRP A 87 -1.49 -7.51 10.49
C TRP A 87 -2.52 -8.44 9.84
N PRO A 88 -3.70 -8.63 10.46
CA PRO A 88 -4.83 -9.21 9.76
C PRO A 88 -5.33 -8.24 8.68
N PHE A 89 -5.63 -8.76 7.49
CA PHE A 89 -6.20 -7.99 6.39
C PHE A 89 -7.15 -8.85 5.55
N ASN A 90 -8.45 -8.59 5.63
CA ASN A 90 -9.49 -9.24 4.82
C ASN A 90 -9.41 -10.78 4.89
N GLY A 91 -9.21 -11.31 6.10
CA GLY A 91 -9.08 -12.74 6.38
C GLY A 91 -7.74 -13.36 5.98
N ARG A 92 -6.74 -12.55 5.63
CA ARG A 92 -5.36 -12.95 5.28
C ARG A 92 -4.37 -12.25 6.20
N LYS A 93 -3.09 -12.61 6.07
CA LYS A 93 -1.98 -11.87 6.67
C LYS A 93 -1.49 -10.81 5.70
N ALA A 94 -1.29 -9.60 6.20
CA ALA A 94 -0.56 -8.53 5.56
C ALA A 94 0.74 -8.30 6.33
N TYR A 95 1.79 -7.95 5.60
CA TYR A 95 3.10 -7.63 6.15
C TYR A 95 3.46 -6.22 5.74
N GLY A 96 4.08 -5.44 6.62
CA GLY A 96 4.40 -4.07 6.28
C GLY A 96 4.99 -3.30 7.45
N PHE A 97 4.98 -1.98 7.32
CA PHE A 97 5.57 -1.07 8.29
C PHE A 97 4.82 0.26 8.29
N ASP A 98 4.94 0.98 9.41
CA ASP A 98 4.54 2.38 9.50
C ASP A 98 5.73 3.28 9.16
N ALA A 99 5.48 4.37 8.47
CA ALA A 99 6.49 5.34 8.06
C ALA A 99 5.90 6.76 8.03
N TRP A 100 6.75 7.74 7.77
CA TRP A 100 6.37 9.14 7.61
C TRP A 100 6.81 9.62 6.23
N CYS A 101 5.92 10.33 5.53
CA CYS A 101 6.30 11.07 4.32
C CYS A 101 7.19 12.27 4.68
N GLU A 102 7.88 12.83 3.69
CA GLU A 102 8.73 14.02 3.87
C GLU A 102 8.00 15.23 4.47
N ASP A 103 6.69 15.32 4.26
CA ASP A 103 5.83 16.39 4.78
C ASP A 103 5.21 16.08 6.14
N GLU A 104 5.73 15.06 6.83
CA GLU A 104 5.24 14.56 8.13
C GLU A 104 3.83 13.97 8.07
N THR A 105 3.38 13.50 6.89
CA THR A 105 2.14 12.71 6.78
C THR A 105 2.42 11.26 7.26
N PRO A 106 1.70 10.72 8.26
CA PRO A 106 1.83 9.32 8.63
C PRO A 106 1.31 8.42 7.52
N MET A 107 2.03 7.32 7.29
CA MET A 107 1.76 6.37 6.22
C MET A 107 1.94 4.93 6.71
N ARG A 108 1.15 4.02 6.17
CA ARG A 108 1.32 2.58 6.31
C ARG A 108 1.53 1.92 4.95
N VAL A 109 2.57 1.11 4.84
CA VAL A 109 2.80 0.24 3.69
C VAL A 109 2.37 -1.18 4.04
N LEU A 110 1.65 -1.85 3.15
CA LEU A 110 1.16 -3.22 3.32
C LEU A 110 1.39 -4.05 2.05
N CYS A 111 2.00 -5.22 2.22
CA CYS A 111 2.13 -6.25 1.21
C CYS A 111 1.23 -7.44 1.57
N VAL A 112 0.42 -7.90 0.62
CA VAL A 112 -0.55 -8.98 0.82
C VAL A 112 -0.55 -9.92 -0.37
N GLU A 113 -0.40 -11.22 -0.12
CA GLU A 113 -0.71 -12.25 -1.13
C GLU A 113 -2.23 -12.47 -1.19
N VAL A 114 -2.89 -11.73 -2.08
CA VAL A 114 -4.36 -11.73 -2.21
C VAL A 114 -4.93 -13.02 -2.82
N ARG A 115 -4.10 -13.76 -3.55
CA ARG A 115 -4.28 -15.15 -3.95
C ARG A 115 -2.92 -15.72 -4.34
N LYS A 116 -2.80 -17.05 -4.41
CA LYS A 116 -1.52 -17.72 -4.70
C LYS A 116 -0.81 -17.10 -5.90
N GLY A 117 0.38 -16.56 -5.70
CA GLY A 117 1.23 -15.94 -6.73
C GLY A 117 0.82 -14.52 -7.15
N VAL A 118 -0.04 -13.83 -6.38
CA VAL A 118 -0.51 -12.48 -6.69
C VAL A 118 -0.28 -11.57 -5.50
N LEU A 119 0.58 -10.59 -5.69
CA LEU A 119 0.97 -9.59 -4.71
C LEU A 119 0.12 -8.33 -4.86
N CYS A 120 -0.32 -7.80 -3.73
CA CYS A 120 -0.92 -6.47 -3.62
C CYS A 120 -0.05 -5.64 -2.67
N ILE A 121 0.54 -4.56 -3.17
CA ILE A 121 1.30 -3.57 -2.38
C ILE A 121 0.42 -2.34 -2.23
N MET A 122 0.28 -1.84 -1.00
CA MET A 122 -0.55 -0.69 -0.67
C MET A 122 0.25 0.32 0.13
N SER A 123 0.27 1.58 -0.30
CA SER A 123 0.84 2.70 0.47
C SER A 123 -0.30 3.65 0.81
N LEU A 124 -0.65 3.73 2.10
CA LEU A 124 -1.81 4.45 2.60
C LEU A 124 -1.33 5.58 3.50
N GLY A 125 -1.65 6.84 3.17
CA GLY A 125 -1.27 7.98 4.00
C GLY A 125 -2.48 8.84 4.37
N ALA A 126 -2.43 9.46 5.54
CA ALA A 126 -3.49 10.37 6.00
C ALA A 126 -2.92 11.47 6.88
N GLN A 127 -3.65 12.57 7.03
CA GLN A 127 -3.22 13.77 7.76
C GLN A 127 -2.83 13.54 9.24
N ASP A 128 -3.29 12.44 9.84
CA ASP A 128 -3.02 12.06 11.23
C ASP A 128 -3.23 10.54 11.42
N ASP A 129 -2.72 9.98 12.52
CA ASP A 129 -2.77 8.54 12.81
C ASP A 129 -4.20 7.99 12.89
N ALA A 130 -5.15 8.77 13.41
CA ALA A 130 -6.54 8.33 13.53
C ALA A 130 -7.19 8.20 12.14
N ALA A 131 -6.97 9.19 11.28
CA ALA A 131 -7.41 9.16 9.89
C ALA A 131 -6.72 8.03 9.09
N LEU A 132 -5.46 7.71 9.39
CA LEU A 132 -4.74 6.59 8.78
C LEU A 132 -5.39 5.26 9.14
N LEU A 133 -5.71 5.04 10.42
CA LEU A 133 -6.39 3.81 10.87
C LEU A 133 -7.78 3.66 10.23
N ASP A 134 -8.54 4.75 10.12
CA ASP A 134 -9.84 4.76 9.42
C ASP A 134 -9.68 4.41 7.93
N LEU A 135 -8.64 4.94 7.28
CA LEU A 135 -8.32 4.62 5.89
C LEU A 135 -7.95 3.15 5.71
N VAL A 136 -7.06 2.61 6.56
CA VAL A 136 -6.65 1.19 6.54
C VAL A 136 -7.89 0.29 6.69
N ALA A 137 -8.76 0.58 7.66
CA ALA A 137 -9.99 -0.18 7.86
C ALA A 137 -10.95 -0.09 6.66
N LEU A 138 -11.07 1.08 6.04
CA LEU A 138 -11.87 1.25 4.82
C LEU A 138 -11.34 0.37 3.69
N VAL A 139 -10.02 0.41 3.45
CA VAL A 139 -9.37 -0.37 2.39
C VAL A 139 -9.53 -1.87 2.67
N GLU A 140 -9.26 -2.31 3.89
CA GLU A 140 -9.43 -3.71 4.30
C GLU A 140 -10.84 -4.23 4.01
N HIS A 141 -11.88 -3.49 4.41
CA HIS A 141 -13.26 -3.93 4.28
C HIS A 141 -13.78 -3.86 2.85
N LYS A 142 -13.33 -2.89 2.05
CA LYS A 142 -13.95 -2.55 0.76
C LYS A 142 -13.13 -2.95 -0.45
N LEU A 143 -11.82 -3.14 -0.33
CA LEU A 143 -10.97 -3.52 -1.45
C LEU A 143 -11.37 -4.88 -2.02
N ARG A 144 -11.56 -4.94 -3.34
CA ARG A 144 -11.81 -6.18 -4.07
C ARG A 144 -10.85 -6.24 -5.25
N ILE A 145 -10.17 -7.38 -5.39
CA ILE A 145 -9.23 -7.66 -6.48
C ILE A 145 -9.73 -8.92 -7.20
N LYS A 146 -9.88 -8.85 -8.53
CA LYS A 146 -10.34 -9.96 -9.38
C LYS A 146 -9.31 -10.31 -10.45
#